data_AF-A0A843AZ86-F1
#
_entry.id   AF-A0A843AZ86-F1
#
_cell.length_a   1.000
_cell.length_b   1.000
_cell.length_c   1.000
_cell.angle_alpha   90.00
_cell.angle_beta   90.00
_cell.angle_gamma   90.00
#
_symmetry.space_group_name_H-M   'P 1'
#
loop_
_entity.id
_entity.type
_entity.pdbx_description
1 polymer ?
#
loop_
_entity_poly.entity_id
_entity_poly.type
_entity_poly.pdbx_seq_one_letter_code
_entity_poly.pdbx_strand_id
1 'polypeptide(L)'
;NGRKISGSAQSRLIGIFVQHGTLIYDLDRVKMFSVLKVPKDKLDAHSLVDPAERVTSVREQKKVPWEYATAAMANAFIMNRQWYSGDLTQDELARAELIAKARYANDEWTFER
;
A
#
# COMPACT_ATOMS: atom_id res chain seq x y z
N ASN A 1 12.14 9.39 12.39
CA ASN A 1 13.22 8.46 12.82
C ASN A 1 13.81 7.64 11.66
N GLY A 2 13.68 8.07 10.40
CA GLY A 2 14.27 7.35 9.25
C GLY A 2 13.63 6.00 8.89
N ARG A 3 12.59 5.57 9.62
CA ARG A 3 11.90 4.30 9.38
C ARG A 3 10.69 4.48 8.47
N LYS A 4 10.50 3.54 7.55
CA LYS A 4 9.40 3.48 6.59
C LYS A 4 8.10 3.11 7.31
N ILE A 5 7.09 3.95 7.17
CA ILE A 5 5.73 3.74 7.70
C ILE A 5 4.68 3.54 6.59
N SER A 6 5.01 3.91 5.37
CA SER A 6 4.13 3.76 4.21
C SER A 6 4.93 3.40 2.96
N GLY A 7 4.24 2.81 1.99
CA GLY A 7 4.74 2.58 0.64
C GLY A 7 3.70 3.07 -0.35
N SER A 8 4.12 3.69 -1.43
CA SER A 8 3.20 4.21 -2.44
C SER A 8 3.71 3.96 -3.84
N ALA A 9 2.77 3.92 -4.78
CA ALA A 9 3.02 3.74 -6.20
C ALA A 9 2.05 4.63 -6.98
N GLN A 10 2.49 5.04 -8.17
CA GLN A 10 1.71 5.88 -9.07
C GLN A 10 1.78 5.29 -10.47
N SER A 11 0.62 5.12 -11.08
CA SER A 11 0.48 4.76 -12.50
C SER A 11 -0.07 5.96 -13.27
N ARG A 12 0.40 6.17 -14.49
CA ARG A 12 -0.06 7.23 -15.39
C ARG A 12 -0.45 6.62 -16.73
N LEU A 13 -1.64 6.98 -17.20
CA LEU A 13 -2.15 6.55 -18.50
C LEU A 13 -2.97 7.69 -19.10
N ILE A 14 -2.53 8.22 -20.24
CA ILE A 14 -3.27 9.16 -21.11
C ILE A 14 -4.07 10.20 -20.30
N GLY A 15 -3.37 11.13 -19.65
CA GLY A 15 -4.00 12.22 -18.88
C GLY A 15 -4.60 11.82 -17.53
N ILE A 16 -4.65 10.52 -17.21
CA ILE A 16 -5.14 9.99 -15.94
C ILE A 16 -3.94 9.51 -15.11
N PHE A 17 -4.01 9.69 -13.79
CA PHE A 17 -3.08 9.04 -12.87
C PHE A 17 -3.85 8.35 -11.75
N VAL A 18 -3.28 7.25 -11.28
CA VAL A 18 -3.74 6.50 -10.11
C VAL A 18 -2.62 6.52 -9.08
N GLN A 19 -2.88 7.09 -7.91
CA GLN A 19 -1.99 7.03 -6.76
C GLN A 19 -2.57 6.03 -5.77
N HIS A 20 -1.80 5.01 -5.41
CA HIS A 20 -2.21 4.01 -4.43
C HIS A 20 -1.03 3.62 -3.54
N GLY A 21 -1.31 2.89 -2.46
CA GLY A 21 -0.27 2.50 -1.54
C GLY A 21 -0.79 1.84 -0.27
N THR A 22 0.12 1.69 0.67
CA THR A 22 -0.09 1.06 1.96
C THR A 22 0.37 2.01 3.06
N LEU A 23 -0.45 2.17 4.09
CA LEU A 23 -0.04 2.71 5.38
C LEU A 23 0.10 1.53 6.36
N ILE A 24 1.29 1.33 6.92
CA ILE A 24 1.54 0.25 7.88
C ILE A 24 0.92 0.68 9.21
N TYR A 25 -0.33 0.28 9.47
CA TYR A 25 -1.00 0.63 10.71
C TYR A 25 -0.46 -0.17 11.89
N ASP A 26 -0.35 -1.48 11.71
CA ASP A 26 0.27 -2.42 12.64
C ASP A 26 1.21 -3.37 11.88
N LEU A 27 2.17 -3.96 12.58
CA LEU A 27 3.24 -4.72 11.94
C LEU A 27 3.73 -5.89 12.80
N ASP A 28 3.54 -7.11 12.29
CA ASP A 28 4.32 -8.28 12.68
C ASP A 28 5.55 -8.39 11.78
N ARG A 29 6.70 -7.96 12.31
CA ARG A 29 7.98 -8.00 11.58
C ARG A 29 8.43 -9.42 11.27
N VAL A 30 8.27 -10.34 12.22
CA VAL A 30 8.73 -11.73 12.06
C VAL A 30 7.99 -12.37 10.88
N LYS A 31 6.67 -12.21 10.84
CA LYS A 31 5.85 -12.71 9.73
C LYS A 31 6.13 -11.98 8.42
N MET A 32 6.31 -10.66 8.44
CA MET A 32 6.61 -9.90 7.23
C MET A 32 7.91 -10.38 6.56
N PHE A 33 8.99 -10.55 7.34
CA PHE A 33 10.29 -10.94 6.81
C PHE A 33 10.46 -12.45 6.63
N SER A 34 9.52 -13.29 7.09
CA SER A 34 9.51 -14.71 6.73
C SER A 34 9.04 -14.96 5.29
N VAL A 35 8.30 -14.03 4.69
CA VAL A 35 7.78 -14.15 3.31
C VAL A 35 8.43 -13.19 2.32
N LEU A 36 8.97 -12.07 2.78
CA LEU A 36 9.62 -11.09 1.92
C LEU A 36 11.10 -11.42 1.72
N LYS A 37 11.50 -11.61 0.45
CA LYS A 37 12.91 -11.67 0.06
C LYS A 37 13.43 -10.25 -0.14
N VAL A 38 14.36 -9.82 0.71
CA VAL A 38 15.02 -8.52 0.57
C VAL A 38 16.29 -8.70 -0.29
N PRO A 39 16.39 -8.03 -1.45
CA PRO A 39 17.60 -8.11 -2.29
C PRO A 39 18.83 -7.59 -1.55
N LYS A 40 19.99 -8.22 -1.79
CA LYS A 40 21.26 -7.86 -1.14
C LYS A 40 21.66 -6.40 -1.39
N ASP A 41 21.50 -5.92 -2.62
CA ASP A 41 21.81 -4.53 -2.99
C ASP A 41 21.04 -3.50 -2.14
N LYS A 42 19.81 -3.83 -1.73
CA LYS A 42 19.02 -2.96 -0.83
C LYS A 42 19.56 -2.95 0.59
N LEU A 43 20.17 -4.03 1.07
CA LEU A 43 20.77 -4.09 2.39
C LEU A 43 22.07 -3.30 2.42
N ASP A 44 22.90 -3.49 1.39
CA ASP A 44 24.19 -2.82 1.24
C ASP A 44 24.02 -1.29 1.12
N ALA A 45 23.07 -0.84 0.28
CA ALA A 45 22.76 0.59 0.10
C ALA A 45 22.27 1.30 1.37
N HIS A 46 21.85 0.54 2.39
CA HIS A 46 21.39 1.10 3.65
C HIS A 46 22.29 0.74 4.84
N SER A 47 23.39 0.01 4.62
CA SER A 47 24.36 -0.38 5.65
C SER A 47 23.73 -1.03 6.88
N LEU A 48 22.73 -1.89 6.66
CA LEU A 48 21.95 -2.51 7.73
C LEU A 48 22.22 -4.01 7.87
N VAL A 49 22.26 -4.46 9.12
CA VAL A 49 22.32 -5.88 9.47
C VAL A 49 20.94 -6.52 9.42
N ASP A 50 19.88 -5.79 9.80
CA ASP A 50 18.50 -6.30 9.83
C ASP A 50 17.52 -5.38 9.05
N PRO A 51 16.90 -5.88 7.96
CA PRO A 51 15.85 -5.16 7.24
C PRO A 51 14.63 -4.77 8.10
N ALA A 52 14.39 -5.46 9.21
CA ALA A 52 13.24 -5.23 10.08
C ALA A 52 13.29 -3.90 10.85
N GLU A 53 14.49 -3.36 11.06
CA GLU A 53 14.69 -2.06 11.72
C GLU A 53 14.25 -0.88 10.84
N ARG A 54 14.15 -1.10 9.52
CA ARG A 54 13.75 -0.07 8.55
C ARG A 54 12.28 0.25 8.51
N VAL A 55 11.44 -0.59 9.13
CA VAL A 55 9.98 -0.44 9.05
C VAL A 55 9.40 -0.13 10.42
N THR A 56 8.41 0.74 10.43
CA THR A 56 7.62 1.04 11.62
C THR A 56 6.15 1.11 11.27
N SER A 57 5.29 1.13 12.28
CA SER A 57 3.86 1.22 12.11
C SER A 57 3.28 2.48 12.77
N VAL A 58 2.04 2.82 12.41
CA VAL A 58 1.28 3.88 13.09
C VAL A 58 1.20 3.58 14.57
N ARG A 59 0.84 2.36 15.00
CA ARG A 59 0.72 2.00 16.41
C ARG A 59 2.00 2.21 17.22
N GLU A 60 3.16 2.01 16.61
CA GLU A 60 4.46 2.22 17.25
C GLU A 60 4.86 3.69 17.36
N GLN A 61 4.44 4.51 16.40
CA GLN A 61 4.71 5.95 16.43
C GLN A 61 3.67 6.69 17.27
N LYS A 62 2.43 6.22 17.27
CA LYS A 62 1.29 6.83 17.96
C LYS A 62 0.22 5.77 18.26
N LYS A 63 -0.11 5.60 19.54
CA LYS A 63 -1.14 4.65 20.00
C LYS A 63 -2.55 5.17 19.73
N VAL A 64 -2.95 5.23 18.45
CA VAL A 64 -4.29 5.65 18.02
C VAL A 64 -5.10 4.48 17.46
N PRO A 65 -6.44 4.50 17.59
CA PRO A 65 -7.32 3.53 16.93
C PRO A 65 -7.20 3.57 15.41
N TRP A 66 -7.61 2.47 14.76
CA TRP A 66 -7.57 2.32 13.30
C TRP A 66 -8.43 3.39 12.62
N GLU A 67 -9.62 3.61 13.16
CA GLU A 67 -10.62 4.55 12.68
C GLU A 67 -10.09 5.99 12.69
N TYR A 68 -9.27 6.32 13.69
CA TYR A 68 -8.62 7.63 13.76
C TYR A 68 -7.59 7.78 12.63
N ALA A 69 -6.77 6.76 12.39
CA ALA A 69 -5.75 6.79 11.36
C ALA A 69 -6.37 6.87 9.94
N THR A 70 -7.42 6.10 9.67
CA THR A 70 -8.11 6.11 8.37
C THR A 70 -8.85 7.43 8.15
N ALA A 71 -9.58 7.94 9.14
CA ALA A 71 -10.27 9.21 9.04
C ALA A 71 -9.29 10.37 8.81
N ALA A 72 -8.16 10.40 9.54
CA ALA A 72 -7.12 11.40 9.33
C ALA A 72 -6.55 11.35 7.91
N MET A 73 -6.31 10.15 7.37
CA MET A 73 -5.81 9.97 6.01
C MET A 73 -6.84 10.46 4.97
N ALA A 74 -8.10 10.05 5.10
CA ALA A 74 -9.18 10.47 4.21
C ALA A 74 -9.35 11.99 4.20
N ASN A 75 -9.40 12.60 5.39
CA ASN A 75 -9.48 14.05 5.55
C ASN A 75 -8.30 14.77 4.91
N ALA A 76 -7.08 14.27 5.07
CA ALA A 76 -5.88 14.86 4.47
C ALA A 76 -5.93 14.82 2.93
N PHE A 77 -6.49 13.77 2.33
CA PHE A 77 -6.62 13.67 0.88
C PHE A 77 -7.62 14.66 0.29
N ILE A 78 -8.76 14.86 0.96
CA ILE A 78 -9.85 15.72 0.48
C ILE A 78 -9.71 17.18 0.89
N MET A 79 -8.81 17.49 1.83
CA MET A 79 -8.58 18.84 2.32
C MET A 79 -8.28 19.81 1.18
N ASN A 80 -9.00 20.94 1.15
CA ASN A 80 -8.89 21.99 0.14
C ASN A 80 -9.18 21.52 -1.31
N ARG A 81 -9.97 20.45 -1.47
CA ARG A 81 -10.40 19.94 -2.78
C ARG A 81 -11.92 19.87 -2.86
N GLN A 82 -12.45 19.97 -4.07
CA GLN A 82 -13.83 19.57 -4.33
C GLN A 82 -13.89 18.04 -4.42
N TRP A 83 -14.85 17.46 -3.71
CA TRP A 83 -15.07 16.02 -3.65
C TRP A 83 -16.55 15.74 -3.39
N TYR A 84 -16.97 14.52 -3.72
CA TYR A 84 -18.28 13.99 -3.39
C TYR A 84 -18.14 12.49 -3.12
N SER A 85 -19.06 11.93 -2.33
CA SER A 85 -19.14 10.48 -2.15
C SER A 85 -19.69 9.85 -3.43
N GLY A 86 -19.04 8.81 -3.93
CA GLY A 86 -19.50 8.02 -5.07
C GLY A 86 -19.42 6.54 -4.74
N ASP A 87 -20.45 5.80 -5.11
CA ASP A 87 -20.46 4.34 -5.05
C ASP A 87 -19.99 3.75 -6.37
N LEU A 88 -19.46 2.53 -6.33
CA LEU A 88 -19.11 1.79 -7.53
C LEU A 88 -20.40 1.45 -8.32
N THR A 89 -20.41 1.79 -9.60
CA THR A 89 -21.49 1.45 -10.52
C THR A 89 -21.50 -0.05 -10.82
N GLN A 90 -22.65 -0.57 -11.26
CA GLN A 90 -22.76 -1.98 -11.68
C GLN A 90 -21.79 -2.32 -12.82
N ASP A 91 -21.59 -1.40 -13.77
CA ASP A 91 -20.65 -1.60 -14.87
C ASP A 91 -19.19 -1.62 -14.39
N GLU A 92 -18.82 -0.81 -13.40
CA GLU A 92 -17.48 -0.85 -12.79
C GLU A 92 -17.24 -2.17 -12.06
N LEU A 93 -18.22 -2.65 -11.31
CA LEU A 93 -18.16 -3.93 -10.61
C LEU A 93 -18.05 -5.10 -11.62
N ALA A 94 -18.87 -5.12 -12.66
CA ALA A 94 -18.82 -6.13 -13.71
C ALA A 94 -17.46 -6.15 -14.42
N ARG A 95 -16.90 -4.97 -14.74
CA ARG A 95 -15.54 -4.88 -15.30
C ARG A 95 -14.47 -5.36 -14.32
N ALA A 96 -14.57 -5.00 -13.04
CA ALA A 96 -13.64 -5.44 -12.02
C ALA A 96 -13.62 -6.97 -11.89
N GLU A 97 -14.78 -7.62 -11.93
CA GLU A 97 -14.89 -9.08 -11.92
C GLU A 97 -14.26 -9.75 -13.15
N LEU A 98 -14.49 -9.20 -14.34
CA LEU A 98 -13.86 -9.69 -15.57
C LEU A 98 -12.33 -9.59 -15.50
N ILE A 99 -11.81 -8.46 -15.05
CA ILE A 99 -10.36 -8.24 -14.87
C ILE A 99 -9.80 -9.19 -13.80
N ALA A 100 -10.51 -9.37 -12.68
CA ALA A 100 -10.09 -10.27 -11.62
C ALA A 100 -9.93 -11.71 -12.14
N LYS A 101 -10.92 -12.23 -12.88
CA LYS A 101 -10.88 -13.58 -13.46
C LYS A 101 -9.78 -13.73 -14.51
N ALA A 102 -9.61 -12.73 -15.38
CA ALA A 102 -8.64 -12.81 -16.47
C ALA A 102 -7.19 -12.63 -16.00
N ARG A 103 -6.94 -11.91 -14.89
CA ARG A 103 -5.60 -11.50 -14.44
C ARG A 103 -5.33 -11.86 -12.99
N TYR A 104 -5.98 -11.18 -12.04
CA TYR A 104 -5.57 -11.24 -10.62
C TYR A 104 -5.83 -12.59 -9.94
N ALA A 105 -6.72 -13.42 -10.49
CA ALA A 105 -6.96 -14.80 -10.04
C ALA A 105 -6.24 -15.85 -10.92
N ASN A 106 -5.49 -15.43 -11.92
CA ASN A 106 -4.74 -16.31 -12.81
C ASN A 106 -3.28 -16.40 -12.33
N ASP A 107 -2.81 -17.61 -12.07
CA ASP A 107 -1.43 -17.88 -11.66
C ASP A 107 -0.42 -17.53 -12.75
N GLU A 108 -0.71 -17.77 -14.03
CA GLU A 108 0.18 -17.39 -15.13
C GLU A 108 0.46 -15.89 -15.10
N TRP A 109 -0.58 -15.09 -14.85
CA TRP A 109 -0.45 -13.64 -14.69
C TRP A 109 0.26 -13.25 -13.39
N THR A 110 -0.08 -13.89 -12.27
CA THR A 110 0.42 -13.52 -10.93
C THR A 110 1.89 -13.92 -10.71
N PHE A 111 2.34 -14.99 -11.36
CA PHE A 111 3.71 -15.47 -11.33
C PHE A 111 4.54 -15.02 -12.53
N GLU A 112 3.96 -14.26 -13.47
CA GLU A 112 4.70 -13.59 -14.53
C GLU A 112 5.71 -12.61 -13.89
N ARG A 113 6.99 -12.75 -14.24
CA ARG A 113 8.09 -11.94 -13.71
C ARG A 113 8.74 -11.10 -14.79
#